data_AF-A0A158I1F1-F1
#
_entry.id   AF-A0A158I1F1-F1
#
_cell.length_a   1.000
_cell.length_b   1.000
_cell.length_c   1.000
_cell.angle_alpha   90.00
_cell.angle_beta   90.00
_cell.angle_gamma   90.00
#
_symmetry.space_group_name_H-M   'P 1'
#
loop_
_entity.id
_entity.type
_entity.pdbx_description
1 polymer ?
#
loop_
_entity_poly.entity_id
_entity_poly.type
_entity_poly.pdbx_seq_one_letter_code
_entity_poly.pdbx_strand_id
1 'polypeptide(L)'
;MAAEYVPPVQKGFGQLVDSIFLLVLVYCSLLAPLLLKAPEKPVQADAARTQVSWRELGQNPAMEAQWRKLGYDSEQARPIVTSKFNYEIEPVSLTVTALVIVGYFVFVLRVSDRQYRQVIAEKFKE
;
A
#
# COMPACT_ATOMS: atom_id res chain seq x y z
N MET A 1 -22.22 -3.97 43.72
CA MET A 1 -22.74 -3.92 42.34
C MET A 1 -22.01 -2.78 41.66
N ALA A 2 -21.24 -3.05 40.60
CA ALA A 2 -20.54 -2.00 39.87
C ALA A 2 -21.58 -1.09 39.22
N ALA A 3 -21.44 0.24 39.36
CA ALA A 3 -22.33 1.19 38.70
C ALA A 3 -22.26 0.98 37.18
N GLU A 4 -23.44 0.89 36.55
CA GLU A 4 -23.55 0.73 35.09
C GLU A 4 -22.95 1.96 34.41
N TYR A 5 -21.90 1.74 33.61
CA TYR A 5 -21.19 2.83 32.94
C TYR A 5 -22.05 3.36 31.79
N VAL A 6 -22.37 4.65 31.84
CA VAL A 6 -23.04 5.37 30.76
C VAL A 6 -22.00 6.20 30.01
N PRO A 7 -21.65 5.87 28.76
CA PRO A 7 -20.67 6.63 28.00
C PRO A 7 -21.18 8.05 27.67
N PRO A 8 -20.29 9.05 27.62
CA PRO A 8 -20.66 10.39 27.22
C PRO A 8 -21.06 10.42 25.74
N VAL A 9 -22.19 11.05 25.43
CA VAL A 9 -22.66 11.20 24.05
C VAL A 9 -21.81 12.27 23.35
N GLN A 10 -21.05 11.86 22.33
CA GLN A 10 -20.19 12.77 21.57
C GLN A 10 -21.02 13.75 20.74
N LYS A 11 -20.67 15.04 20.78
CA LYS A 11 -21.37 16.09 20.03
C LYS A 11 -21.00 16.03 18.54
N GLY A 12 -21.99 16.17 17.65
CA GLY A 12 -21.80 16.03 16.20
C GLY A 12 -20.79 17.00 15.55
N PHE A 13 -20.53 18.16 16.17
CA PHE A 13 -19.52 19.10 15.67
C PHE A 13 -18.10 18.51 15.71
N GLY A 14 -17.74 17.79 16.78
CA GLY A 14 -16.44 17.14 16.88
C GLY A 14 -16.25 16.05 15.83
N GLN A 15 -17.32 15.30 15.54
CA GLN A 15 -17.32 14.26 14.52
C GLN A 15 -17.16 14.83 13.09
N LEU A 16 -17.75 15.99 12.81
CA LEU A 16 -17.62 16.67 11.52
C LEU A 16 -16.17 17.13 11.28
N VAL A 17 -15.55 17.74 12.30
CA VAL A 17 -14.15 18.17 12.23
C VAL A 17 -13.22 16.97 12.02
N ASP A 18 -13.41 15.89 12.77
CA ASP A 18 -12.62 14.67 12.64
C ASP A 18 -12.75 14.04 11.25
N SER A 19 -13.98 13.96 10.72
CA SER A 19 -14.24 13.44 9.37
C SER A 19 -13.57 14.29 8.28
N ILE A 20 -13.63 15.62 8.38
CA ILE A 20 -12.96 16.53 7.44
C ILE A 20 -11.44 16.36 7.54
N PHE A 21 -10.90 16.26 8.76
CA PHE A 21 -9.47 16.08 8.98
C PHE A 21 -8.96 14.77 8.37
N LEU A 22 -9.68 13.67 8.59
CA LEU A 22 -9.39 12.38 7.95
C LEU A 22 -9.47 12.45 6.44
N LEU A 23 -10.49 13.14 5.88
CA LEU A 23 -10.62 13.33 4.44
C LEU A 23 -9.40 14.08 3.86
N VAL A 24 -8.95 15.15 4.52
CA VAL A 24 -7.75 15.90 4.13
C VAL A 24 -6.50 15.00 4.19
N LEU A 25 -6.33 14.22 5.26
CA LEU A 25 -5.19 13.31 5.38
C LEU A 25 -5.18 12.24 4.29
N VAL A 26 -6.34 11.66 3.95
CA VAL A 26 -6.47 10.71 2.84
C VAL A 26 -6.09 11.37 1.53
N TYR A 27 -6.61 12.57 1.25
CA TYR A 27 -6.28 13.30 0.03
C TYR A 27 -4.79 13.64 -0.06
N CYS A 28 -4.18 14.11 1.04
CA CYS A 28 -2.74 14.33 1.12
C CYS A 28 -1.94 13.06 0.90
N SER A 29 -2.37 11.92 1.47
CA SER A 29 -1.71 10.61 1.29
C SER A 29 -1.74 10.16 -0.17
N LEU A 30 -2.86 10.38 -0.87
CA LEU A 30 -3.00 10.07 -2.30
C LEU A 30 -2.18 11.01 -3.20
N LEU A 31 -2.07 12.29 -2.85
CA LEU A 31 -1.30 13.27 -3.62
C LEU A 31 0.21 13.25 -3.32
N ALA A 32 0.62 12.80 -2.13
CA ALA A 32 2.02 12.85 -1.71
C ALA A 32 2.98 12.16 -2.71
N PRO A 33 2.69 10.96 -3.24
CA PRO A 33 3.56 10.32 -4.24
C PRO A 33 3.71 11.16 -5.51
N LEU A 34 2.63 11.79 -5.98
CA LEU A 34 2.61 12.63 -7.17
C LEU A 34 3.43 13.92 -6.97
N LEU A 35 3.23 14.59 -5.83
CA LEU A 35 3.93 15.84 -5.50
C LEU A 35 5.43 15.61 -5.26
N LEU A 36 5.78 14.49 -4.62
CA LEU A 36 7.17 14.13 -4.32
C LEU A 36 7.90 13.55 -5.55
N LYS A 37 7.23 13.42 -6.70
CA LYS A 37 7.74 12.71 -7.88
C LYS A 37 8.39 11.38 -7.47
N ALA A 38 7.74 10.64 -6.57
CA ALA A 38 8.25 9.35 -6.16
C ALA A 38 8.46 8.51 -7.42
N PRO A 39 9.65 7.92 -7.63
CA PRO A 39 9.96 7.28 -8.88
C PRO A 39 8.93 6.18 -9.13
N GLU A 40 8.15 6.32 -10.20
CA GLU A 40 7.50 5.17 -10.81
C GLU A 40 8.64 4.23 -11.17
N LYS A 41 8.76 3.10 -10.47
CA LYS A 41 9.80 2.11 -10.76
C LYS A 41 9.57 1.73 -12.23
N PRO A 42 10.40 2.17 -13.19
CA PRO A 42 10.12 1.86 -14.58
C PRO A 42 10.19 0.34 -14.66
N VAL A 43 9.18 -0.28 -15.28
CA VAL A 43 9.30 -1.69 -15.62
C VAL A 43 10.54 -1.77 -16.49
N GLN A 44 11.60 -2.38 -15.95
CA GLN A 44 12.83 -2.56 -16.67
C GLN A 44 12.50 -3.51 -17.81
N ALA A 45 12.20 -2.94 -18.96
CA ALA A 45 12.15 -3.69 -20.19
C ALA A 45 13.60 -4.09 -20.47
N ASP A 46 13.91 -5.38 -20.35
CA ASP A 46 15.19 -5.93 -20.76
C ASP A 46 15.47 -5.47 -22.19
N ALA A 47 16.38 -4.49 -22.30
CA ALA A 47 16.80 -3.96 -23.57
C ALA A 47 17.79 -4.95 -24.20
N ALA A 48 17.31 -5.85 -25.05
CA ALA A 48 18.01 -6.33 -26.26
C ALA A 48 17.33 -7.55 -26.90
N ARG A 49 16.72 -7.35 -28.07
CA ARG A 49 16.75 -8.23 -29.26
C ARG A 49 15.95 -7.54 -30.37
N THR A 50 16.61 -7.19 -31.47
CA THR A 50 16.10 -6.21 -32.44
C THR A 50 15.01 -6.74 -33.38
N GLN A 51 14.69 -8.03 -33.39
CA GLN A 51 13.48 -8.60 -33.99
C GLN A 51 13.11 -9.82 -33.17
N VAL A 52 11.85 -9.96 -32.77
CA VAL A 52 11.41 -11.09 -31.93
C VAL A 52 10.16 -11.68 -32.56
N SER A 53 10.23 -12.93 -32.97
CA SER A 53 9.06 -13.68 -33.45
C SER A 53 8.12 -14.02 -32.29
N TRP A 54 6.82 -14.21 -32.56
CA TRP A 54 5.84 -14.62 -31.54
C TRP A 54 6.27 -15.86 -30.75
N ARG A 55 6.99 -16.77 -31.41
CA ARG A 55 7.53 -17.99 -30.82
C ARG A 55 8.64 -17.71 -29.80
N GLU A 56 9.48 -16.71 -30.06
CA GLU A 56 10.52 -16.27 -29.12
C GLU A 56 9.95 -15.47 -27.94
N LEU A 57 8.78 -14.84 -28.11
CA LEU A 57 7.98 -14.27 -27.01
C LEU A 57 7.23 -15.34 -26.19
N GLY A 58 7.42 -16.63 -26.49
CA GLY A 58 6.73 -17.72 -25.82
C GLY A 58 5.22 -17.74 -26.09
N GLN A 59 4.74 -17.03 -27.12
CA GLN A 59 3.33 -16.98 -27.49
C GLN A 59 2.99 -18.14 -28.43
N ASN A 60 1.84 -18.78 -28.21
CA ASN A 60 1.30 -19.79 -29.12
C ASN A 60 0.40 -19.16 -30.20
N PRO A 61 -0.03 -19.89 -31.24
CA PRO A 61 -0.83 -19.33 -32.33
C PRO A 61 -2.18 -18.70 -31.88
N ALA A 62 -2.77 -19.22 -30.80
CA ALA A 62 -4.01 -18.67 -30.26
C ALA A 62 -3.78 -17.30 -29.58
N MET A 63 -2.69 -17.16 -28.84
CA MET A 63 -2.28 -15.89 -28.21
C MET A 63 -1.90 -14.84 -29.25
N GLU A 64 -1.14 -15.23 -30.28
CA GLU A 64 -0.82 -14.36 -31.42
C GLU A 64 -2.09 -13.80 -32.08
N ALA A 65 -3.10 -14.65 -32.31
CA ALA A 65 -4.37 -14.22 -32.88
C ALA A 65 -5.10 -13.19 -31.99
N GLN A 66 -4.93 -13.25 -30.67
CA GLN A 66 -5.46 -12.24 -29.76
C GLN A 66 -4.69 -10.93 -29.90
N TRP A 67 -3.36 -10.95 -29.87
CA TRP A 67 -2.54 -9.73 -30.04
C TRP A 67 -2.82 -9.02 -31.37
N ARG A 68 -2.95 -9.77 -32.46
CA ARG A 68 -3.32 -9.23 -33.77
C ARG A 68 -4.70 -8.57 -33.78
N LYS A 69 -5.69 -9.11 -33.03
CA LYS A 69 -7.01 -8.47 -32.87
C LYS A 69 -6.95 -7.15 -32.12
N LEU A 70 -6.00 -7.01 -31.19
CA LEU A 70 -5.71 -5.74 -30.52
C LEU A 70 -4.89 -4.78 -31.39
N GLY A 71 -4.49 -5.18 -32.61
CA GLY A 71 -3.71 -4.35 -33.52
C GLY A 71 -2.21 -4.31 -33.21
N TYR A 72 -1.70 -5.24 -32.39
CA TYR A 72 -0.28 -5.32 -32.06
C TYR A 72 0.44 -6.34 -32.96
N ASP A 73 1.60 -5.96 -33.48
CA ASP A 73 2.59 -6.88 -34.02
C ASP A 73 3.58 -7.35 -32.93
N SER A 74 4.37 -8.38 -33.23
CA SER A 74 5.33 -9.02 -32.32
C SER A 74 6.28 -8.03 -31.66
N GLU A 75 6.77 -7.03 -32.41
CA GLU A 75 7.64 -5.98 -31.87
C GLU A 75 6.91 -5.05 -30.89
N GLN A 76 5.63 -4.78 -31.13
CA GLN A 76 4.82 -3.88 -30.30
C GLN A 76 4.29 -4.59 -29.05
N ALA A 77 3.99 -5.88 -29.16
CA ALA A 77 3.59 -6.71 -28.03
C ALA A 77 4.77 -7.08 -27.12
N ARG A 78 6.01 -7.12 -27.66
CA ARG A 78 7.23 -7.45 -26.90
C ARG A 78 7.31 -6.74 -25.55
N PRO A 79 7.34 -5.40 -25.44
CA PRO A 79 7.48 -4.72 -24.14
C PRO A 79 6.33 -5.02 -23.18
N ILE A 80 5.16 -5.44 -23.66
CA ILE A 80 3.99 -5.79 -22.85
C ILE A 80 4.07 -7.25 -22.37
N VAL A 81 4.63 -8.14 -23.18
CA VAL A 81 4.81 -9.57 -22.86
C VAL A 81 6.05 -9.77 -21.99
N THR A 82 7.12 -9.00 -22.22
CA THR A 82 8.40 -9.12 -21.52
C THR A 82 8.52 -8.21 -20.32
N SER A 83 7.55 -7.33 -20.06
CA SER A 83 7.45 -6.54 -18.82
C SER A 83 7.18 -7.47 -17.64
N LYS A 84 8.21 -8.17 -17.17
CA LYS A 84 8.11 -8.96 -15.95
C LYS A 84 8.06 -8.01 -14.77
N PHE A 85 7.24 -8.35 -13.79
CA PHE A 85 7.32 -7.73 -12.48
C PHE A 85 8.71 -8.04 -11.91
N ASN A 86 9.45 -7.00 -11.53
CA ASN A 86 10.73 -7.18 -10.86
C ASN A 86 10.45 -7.69 -9.42
N TYR A 87 10.77 -8.95 -9.16
CA TYR A 87 10.65 -9.60 -7.84
C TYR A 87 11.89 -9.41 -6.95
N GLU A 88 12.84 -8.58 -7.37
CA GLU A 88 13.97 -8.20 -6.53
C GLU A 88 13.46 -7.45 -5.30
N ILE A 89 13.76 -8.04 -4.15
CA ILE A 89 13.47 -7.43 -2.87
C ILE A 89 14.44 -6.27 -2.69
N GLU A 90 13.90 -5.06 -2.59
CA GLU A 90 14.67 -3.88 -2.23
C GLU A 90 14.88 -3.87 -0.70
N PRO A 91 16.10 -4.15 -0.19
CA PRO A 91 16.30 -4.38 1.25
C PRO A 91 16.03 -3.14 2.09
N VAL A 92 16.27 -1.95 1.54
CA VAL A 92 16.06 -0.67 2.24
C VAL A 92 14.58 -0.46 2.51
N SER A 93 13.74 -0.47 1.47
CA SER A 93 12.28 -0.35 1.59
C SER A 93 11.71 -1.40 2.53
N LEU A 94 12.13 -2.67 2.40
CA LEU A 94 11.69 -3.74 3.30
C LEU A 94 12.04 -3.46 4.76
N THR A 95 13.28 -3.00 5.02
CA THR A 95 13.74 -2.68 6.38
C THR A 95 12.97 -1.51 6.97
N VAL A 96 12.74 -0.45 6.19
CA VAL A 96 11.95 0.71 6.63
C VAL A 96 10.52 0.28 6.99
N THR A 97 9.87 -0.51 6.13
CA THR A 97 8.53 -1.04 6.43
C THR A 97 8.51 -1.88 7.70
N ALA A 98 9.49 -2.77 7.88
CA ALA A 98 9.61 -3.58 9.10
C ALA A 98 9.78 -2.70 10.36
N LEU A 99 10.65 -1.68 10.30
CA LEU A 99 10.86 -0.75 11.42
C LEU A 99 9.60 0.05 11.77
N VAL A 100 8.85 0.52 10.76
CA VAL A 100 7.58 1.23 10.99
C VAL A 100 6.57 0.33 11.68
N ILE A 101 6.42 -0.92 11.22
CA ILE A 101 5.49 -1.89 11.83
C ILE A 101 5.92 -2.18 13.28
N VAL A 102 7.18 -2.55 13.50
CA VAL A 102 7.69 -2.85 14.85
C VAL A 102 7.56 -1.65 15.77
N GLY A 103 7.94 -0.45 15.30
CA GLY A 103 7.81 0.79 16.05
C GLY A 103 6.38 1.10 16.45
N TYR A 104 5.42 0.93 15.53
CA TYR A 104 3.99 1.08 15.81
C TYR A 104 3.53 0.11 16.90
N PHE A 105 3.86 -1.19 16.79
CA PHE A 105 3.48 -2.17 17.80
C PHE A 105 4.10 -1.87 19.18
N VAL A 106 5.38 -1.49 19.23
CA VAL A 106 6.04 -1.09 20.48
C VAL A 106 5.35 0.12 21.10
N PHE A 107 5.00 1.12 20.30
CA PHE A 107 4.26 2.29 20.76
C PHE A 107 2.89 1.91 21.33
N VAL A 108 2.10 1.13 20.58
CA VAL A 108 0.77 0.68 21.02
C VAL A 108 0.88 -0.07 22.33
N LEU A 109 1.75 -1.08 22.44
CA LEU A 109 1.91 -1.86 23.67
C LEU A 109 2.29 -0.99 24.87
N ARG A 110 3.19 -0.02 24.68
CA ARG A 110 3.67 0.84 25.77
C ARG A 110 2.65 1.86 26.22
N VAL A 111 1.87 2.43 25.30
CA VAL A 111 0.77 3.35 25.63
C VAL A 111 -0.38 2.59 26.26
N SER A 112 -0.74 1.42 25.71
CA SER A 112 -1.79 0.56 26.25
C SER A 112 -1.49 0.12 27.68
N ASP A 113 -0.26 -0.30 28.03
CA ASP A 113 0.09 -0.68 29.41
C ASP A 113 -0.20 0.47 30.40
N ARG A 114 0.12 1.71 30.04
CA ARG A 114 -0.22 2.88 30.88
C ARG A 114 -1.72 3.06 31.06
N GLN A 115 -2.48 2.98 29.98
CA GLN A 115 -3.93 3.17 30.02
C GLN A 115 -4.61 2.04 30.81
N TYR A 116 -4.18 0.79 30.61
CA TYR A 116 -4.70 -0.34 31.38
C TYR A 116 -4.41 -0.22 32.88
N ARG A 117 -3.20 0.22 33.26
CA ARG A 117 -2.87 0.48 34.67
C ARG A 117 -3.74 1.58 35.28
N GLN A 118 -4.00 2.65 34.53
CA GLN A 118 -4.91 3.72 34.99
C GLN A 118 -6.33 3.19 35.22
N VAL A 119 -6.87 2.41 34.28
CA VAL A 119 -8.20 1.78 34.43
C VAL A 119 -8.23 0.84 35.63
N ILE A 120 -7.15 0.07 35.86
CA ILE A 120 -7.05 -0.81 37.03
C ILE A 120 -7.04 0.00 38.33
N ALA A 121 -6.24 1.06 38.41
CA ALA A 121 -6.21 1.93 39.59
C ALA A 121 -7.57 2.58 39.87
N GLU A 122 -8.26 3.05 38.84
CA GLU A 122 -9.60 3.64 38.95
C GLU A 122 -10.67 2.64 39.40
N LYS A 123 -10.65 1.42 38.86
CA LYS A 123 -11.67 0.39 39.14
C LYS A 123 -11.41 -0.37 40.43
N PHE A 124 -10.15 -0.54 40.83
CA PHE A 124 -9.75 -1.40 41.93
C PHE A 124 -9.12 -0.67 43.12
N LYS A 125 -8.89 0.66 43.03
CA LYS A 125 -8.33 1.51 44.11
C LYS A 125 -6.98 1.04 44.66
N GLU A 126 -6.13 0.47 43.81
CA GLU A 126 -4.70 0.24 44.07
C GLU A 126 -3.82 1.21 43.28
#